data_AF-A0AA39UTG6-F1
#
_entry.id   AF-A0AA39UTG6-F1
#
_cell.length_a   1.000
_cell.length_b   1.000
_cell.length_c   1.000
_cell.angle_alpha   90.00
_cell.angle_beta   90.00
_cell.angle_gamma   90.00
#
_symmetry.space_group_name_H-M   'P 1'
#
loop_
_entity.id
_entity.type
_entity.pdbx_description
1 polymer ?
#
loop_
_entity_poly.entity_id
_entity_poly.type
_entity_poly.pdbx_seq_one_letter_code
_entity_poly.pdbx_strand_id
1 'polypeptide(L)'
;MYLEYQNWILCFSEGKPIPTELWNEEAALHEETDIEDKNTADSEFYGKSDTPFECLCTLKFINIPNWKFWEASGITVGQFPVIQELHLEKCEQLIGKLPGSLPLLVKLYIEECSKLEFLVNETAGFPNLERLEIISSCDSLTKFKLKSFNKLQYLLIRDCKNLENIEVPEDVNWNLQFIADIKIHDCPKLNLISETGLPAPNLKKFLISNCNHLESMPREMYRLLTSLQQLSMSCCPKLQSFPDGGLPSNLQSLLIEKCDLLTPQQAWGLNNMVSLTSLKIVGGCKSMKIFPEEGLLPASLTYLQISEFPELETLNLNGLQLNISLEKMVINTCASLRSMSAGSLPSTLSSLEITGCSLLTERCRVGGEDWPKIRDIQNKVINGEVV
;
A
#
# COMPACT_ATOMS: atom_id res chain seq x y z
N MET A 1 -25.24 -33.31 -0.40
CA MET A 1 -25.40 -32.01 0.28
C MET A 1 -24.99 -32.26 1.72
N TYR A 2 -23.75 -31.91 2.08
CA TYR A 2 -23.26 -31.96 3.46
C TYR A 2 -23.39 -30.54 4.01
N LEU A 3 -24.01 -30.44 5.19
CA LEU A 3 -24.21 -29.24 5.98
C LEU A 3 -22.91 -28.94 6.74
N GLU A 4 -22.40 -27.72 6.64
CA GLU A 4 -21.59 -27.10 7.69
C GLU A 4 -22.13 -25.67 7.93
N TYR A 5 -22.95 -25.59 8.98
CA TYR A 5 -23.33 -24.36 9.68
C TYR A 5 -22.07 -23.69 10.21
N GLN A 6 -21.87 -22.37 10.01
CA GLN A 6 -21.27 -21.47 11.02
C GLN A 6 -21.28 -19.97 10.66
N ASN A 7 -21.55 -19.52 9.43
CA ASN A 7 -21.61 -18.07 9.11
C ASN A 7 -22.74 -17.76 8.13
N TRP A 8 -23.79 -17.07 8.58
CA TRP A 8 -24.84 -16.59 7.69
C TRP A 8 -24.32 -15.40 6.87
N ILE A 9 -24.42 -15.52 5.54
CA ILE A 9 -24.01 -14.52 4.56
C ILE A 9 -25.25 -14.07 3.80
N LEU A 10 -25.50 -12.76 3.76
CA LEU A 10 -26.56 -12.18 2.94
C LEU A 10 -25.92 -11.34 1.82
N CYS A 11 -26.27 -11.65 0.57
CA CYS A 11 -25.74 -10.99 -0.62
C CYS A 11 -26.87 -10.46 -1.50
N PHE A 12 -26.81 -9.18 -1.84
CA PHE A 12 -27.68 -8.52 -2.82
C PHE A 12 -26.90 -8.23 -4.10
N SER A 13 -27.47 -8.58 -5.27
CA SER A 13 -26.83 -8.39 -6.58
C SER A 13 -27.80 -7.93 -7.67
N GLU A 14 -27.28 -7.31 -8.73
CA GLU A 14 -28.06 -6.89 -9.92
C GLU A 14 -29.03 -7.97 -10.41
N GLY A 15 -30.23 -7.56 -10.81
CA GLY A 15 -31.32 -8.45 -11.22
C GLY A 15 -32.17 -9.02 -10.08
N LYS A 16 -31.87 -8.68 -8.82
CA LYS A 16 -32.67 -9.05 -7.65
C LYS A 16 -32.98 -7.83 -6.78
N PRO A 17 -34.25 -7.44 -6.60
CA PRO A 17 -34.61 -6.32 -5.74
C PRO A 17 -34.31 -6.64 -4.25
N ILE A 18 -34.15 -5.59 -3.44
CA ILE A 18 -34.06 -5.72 -1.98
C ILE A 18 -35.45 -6.16 -1.48
N PRO A 19 -35.63 -7.35 -0.89
CA PRO A 19 -36.94 -7.83 -0.46
C PRO A 19 -37.46 -7.01 0.71
N THR A 20 -38.70 -6.54 0.62
CA THR A 20 -39.44 -5.96 1.75
C THR A 20 -40.28 -7.00 2.51
N GLU A 21 -40.40 -8.24 1.99
CA GLU A 21 -41.26 -9.30 2.54
C GLU A 21 -40.56 -10.67 2.71
N LEU A 22 -39.38 -10.76 3.32
CA LEU A 22 -38.80 -12.06 3.68
C LEU A 22 -38.37 -12.12 5.15
N TRP A 23 -39.29 -12.59 5.99
CA TRP A 23 -39.10 -12.73 7.44
C TRP A 23 -39.45 -14.13 7.89
N ASN A 24 -38.52 -15.06 7.65
CA ASN A 24 -38.23 -16.23 8.49
C ASN A 24 -36.85 -16.76 8.08
N GLU A 25 -36.06 -17.18 9.05
CA GLU A 25 -34.64 -17.59 8.92
C GLU A 25 -34.38 -18.70 7.88
N GLU A 26 -35.41 -19.34 7.33
CA GLU A 26 -35.32 -20.39 6.32
C GLU A 26 -35.31 -19.90 4.85
N ALA A 27 -35.68 -18.64 4.57
CA ALA A 27 -35.84 -18.15 3.19
C ALA A 27 -34.58 -17.53 2.56
N ALA A 28 -33.45 -17.51 3.26
CA ALA A 28 -32.18 -17.04 2.69
C ALA A 28 -31.52 -18.04 1.70
N LEU A 29 -32.24 -19.12 1.35
CA LEU A 29 -31.89 -20.05 0.30
C LEU A 29 -32.89 -19.88 -0.85
N HIS A 30 -32.47 -19.15 -1.88
CA HIS A 30 -33.13 -19.11 -3.18
C HIS A 30 -34.64 -18.82 -3.15
N GLU A 31 -35.05 -17.56 -2.95
CA GLU A 31 -36.38 -17.15 -3.41
C GLU A 31 -36.33 -15.77 -4.06
N GLU A 32 -36.77 -15.75 -5.32
CA GLU A 32 -37.02 -14.57 -6.15
C GLU A 32 -38.43 -14.08 -5.83
N THR A 33 -38.54 -12.85 -5.33
CA THR A 33 -39.84 -12.18 -5.15
C THR A 33 -39.80 -10.80 -5.79
N ASP A 34 -40.71 -10.57 -6.74
CA ASP A 34 -40.99 -9.28 -7.36
C ASP A 34 -41.62 -8.33 -6.34
N ILE A 35 -40.93 -7.24 -6.00
CA ILE A 35 -41.51 -6.11 -5.27
C ILE A 35 -40.97 -4.78 -5.85
N GLU A 36 -41.88 -3.83 -6.03
CA GLU A 36 -41.76 -2.55 -6.74
C GLU A 36 -40.58 -1.66 -6.29
N ASP A 37 -39.73 -1.25 -7.24
CA ASP A 37 -39.03 0.06 -7.37
C ASP A 37 -38.52 0.81 -6.11
N LYS A 38 -38.15 0.12 -5.04
CA LYS A 38 -37.57 0.78 -3.86
C LYS A 38 -36.05 0.90 -3.94
N ASN A 39 -35.62 2.13 -4.19
CA ASN A 39 -34.22 2.56 -4.29
C ASN A 39 -33.56 2.84 -2.93
N THR A 40 -34.10 2.31 -1.84
CA THR A 40 -33.76 2.70 -0.47
C THR A 40 -33.85 1.51 0.48
N ALA A 41 -32.87 1.36 1.37
CA ALA A 41 -32.99 0.49 2.53
C ALA A 41 -33.63 1.32 3.65
N ASP A 42 -34.96 1.30 3.71
CA ASP A 42 -35.81 2.06 4.64
C ASP A 42 -36.30 1.18 5.80
N SER A 43 -37.26 1.65 6.61
CA SER A 43 -37.82 0.86 7.71
C SER A 43 -38.39 -0.51 7.30
N GLU A 44 -38.83 -0.68 6.06
CA GLU A 44 -39.38 -1.96 5.59
C GLU A 44 -38.29 -3.01 5.36
N PHE A 45 -37.06 -2.59 5.01
CA PHE A 45 -35.91 -3.48 4.92
C PHE A 45 -35.61 -4.19 6.25
N TYR A 46 -35.84 -3.50 7.37
CA TYR A 46 -35.68 -4.03 8.72
C TYR A 46 -36.94 -4.70 9.26
N GLY A 47 -38.02 -4.78 8.48
CA GLY A 47 -39.28 -5.43 8.85
C GLY A 47 -39.85 -4.97 10.19
N LYS A 48 -40.66 -5.84 10.80
CA LYS A 48 -41.36 -5.54 12.06
C LYS A 48 -40.64 -6.07 13.30
N SER A 49 -39.45 -6.66 13.14
CA SER A 49 -38.67 -7.15 14.28
C SER A 49 -37.99 -5.99 15.00
N ASP A 50 -37.96 -6.05 16.32
CA ASP A 50 -37.16 -5.15 17.16
C ASP A 50 -35.66 -5.44 17.02
N THR A 51 -35.30 -6.66 16.56
CA THR A 51 -33.93 -7.16 16.34
C THR A 51 -33.81 -7.87 14.99
N PRO A 52 -33.80 -7.12 13.87
CA PRO A 52 -33.47 -7.67 12.55
C PRO A 52 -32.12 -8.42 12.54
N PHE A 53 -31.99 -9.42 11.68
CA PHE A 53 -30.68 -10.01 11.31
C PHE A 53 -29.81 -10.48 12.50
N GLU A 54 -30.41 -11.10 13.52
CA GLU A 54 -29.75 -11.46 14.78
C GLU A 54 -28.49 -12.32 14.62
N CYS A 55 -28.43 -13.14 13.56
CA CYS A 55 -27.34 -14.08 13.28
C CYS A 55 -26.48 -13.68 12.05
N LEU A 56 -26.72 -12.50 11.45
CA LEU A 56 -26.05 -12.11 10.20
C LEU A 56 -24.62 -11.61 10.45
N CYS A 57 -23.63 -12.43 10.09
CA CYS A 57 -22.22 -12.10 10.25
C CYS A 57 -21.65 -11.33 9.06
N THR A 58 -22.12 -11.61 7.84
CA THR A 58 -21.61 -10.99 6.61
C THR A 58 -22.74 -10.42 5.77
N LEU A 59 -22.63 -9.14 5.43
CA LEU A 59 -23.57 -8.44 4.56
C LEU A 59 -22.84 -7.90 3.33
N LYS A 60 -23.35 -8.19 2.14
CA LYS A 60 -22.79 -7.72 0.88
C LYS A 60 -23.86 -7.09 0.00
N PHE A 61 -23.59 -5.88 -0.47
CA PHE A 61 -24.35 -5.22 -1.52
C PHE A 61 -23.44 -5.08 -2.74
N ILE A 62 -23.81 -5.71 -3.85
CA ILE A 62 -22.98 -5.80 -5.04
C ILE A 62 -23.81 -5.31 -6.21
N ASN A 63 -23.32 -4.32 -6.96
CA ASN A 63 -23.92 -3.88 -8.21
C ASN A 63 -25.42 -3.56 -8.08
N ILE A 64 -25.76 -2.64 -7.18
CA ILE A 64 -27.14 -2.18 -6.97
C ILE A 64 -27.25 -0.75 -7.52
N PRO A 65 -27.47 -0.60 -8.84
CA PRO A 65 -27.23 0.66 -9.54
C PRO A 65 -28.21 1.76 -9.15
N ASN A 66 -29.41 1.45 -8.67
CA ASN A 66 -30.41 2.45 -8.31
C ASN A 66 -30.49 2.72 -6.79
N TRP A 67 -29.68 2.05 -5.96
CA TRP A 67 -29.73 2.24 -4.51
C TRP A 67 -29.17 3.60 -4.11
N LYS A 68 -30.02 4.46 -3.56
CA LYS A 68 -29.71 5.87 -3.26
C LYS A 68 -29.50 6.15 -1.79
N PHE A 69 -30.29 5.53 -0.92
CA PHE A 69 -30.24 5.84 0.51
C PHE A 69 -30.21 4.57 1.34
N TRP A 70 -29.28 4.56 2.29
CA TRP A 70 -29.31 3.64 3.42
C TRP A 70 -29.81 4.43 4.63
N GLU A 71 -31.07 4.21 5.02
CA GLU A 71 -31.64 4.83 6.21
C GLU A 71 -31.14 4.10 7.46
N ALA A 72 -29.89 4.39 7.82
CA ALA A 72 -29.24 3.90 9.02
C ALA A 72 -29.42 4.85 10.23
N SER A 73 -30.17 5.95 10.05
CA SER A 73 -30.48 6.94 11.08
C SER A 73 -31.27 6.40 12.27
N GLY A 74 -31.81 5.18 12.14
CA GLY A 74 -32.52 4.44 13.17
C GLY A 74 -31.71 3.34 13.84
N ILE A 75 -30.36 3.32 13.78
CA ILE A 75 -29.56 2.36 14.58
C ILE A 75 -29.63 2.76 16.06
N THR A 76 -30.81 2.55 16.63
CA THR A 76 -30.95 2.01 17.97
C THR A 76 -30.27 0.65 17.97
N VAL A 77 -29.52 0.38 19.03
CA VAL A 77 -28.96 -0.93 19.37
C VAL A 77 -29.93 -2.06 18.93
N GLY A 78 -29.56 -2.90 17.96
CA GLY A 78 -30.34 -4.11 17.63
C GLY A 78 -30.47 -4.55 16.17
N GLN A 79 -30.23 -3.69 15.16
CA GLN A 79 -30.51 -4.06 13.75
C GLN A 79 -29.45 -4.95 13.07
N PHE A 80 -28.19 -4.84 13.48
CA PHE A 80 -27.10 -5.71 13.02
C PHE A 80 -26.21 -6.09 14.21
N PRO A 81 -26.72 -6.88 15.16
CA PRO A 81 -26.07 -7.07 16.45
C PRO A 81 -24.75 -7.84 16.33
N VAL A 82 -24.58 -8.65 15.27
CA VAL A 82 -23.43 -9.57 15.12
C VAL A 82 -22.63 -9.39 13.83
N ILE A 83 -22.86 -8.32 13.06
CA ILE A 83 -22.17 -8.13 11.78
C ILE A 83 -20.66 -7.96 11.97
N GLN A 84 -19.89 -8.76 11.23
CA GLN A 84 -18.43 -8.80 11.25
C GLN A 84 -17.84 -8.34 9.92
N GLU A 85 -18.53 -8.59 8.80
CA GLU A 85 -18.07 -8.19 7.47
C GLU A 85 -19.13 -7.41 6.72
N LEU A 86 -18.75 -6.25 6.17
CA LEU A 86 -19.59 -5.43 5.31
C LEU A 86 -18.88 -5.18 3.98
N HIS A 87 -19.55 -5.50 2.89
CA HIS A 87 -19.09 -5.27 1.52
C HIS A 87 -20.07 -4.37 0.78
N LEU A 88 -19.55 -3.29 0.20
CA LEU A 88 -20.25 -2.42 -0.73
C LEU A 88 -19.47 -2.39 -2.03
N GLU A 89 -20.05 -2.91 -3.10
CA GLU A 89 -19.39 -3.05 -4.39
C GLU A 89 -20.32 -2.47 -5.46
N LYS A 90 -19.84 -1.54 -6.28
CA LYS A 90 -20.58 -1.00 -7.44
C LYS A 90 -21.96 -0.43 -7.08
N CYS A 91 -22.05 0.21 -5.92
CA CYS A 91 -23.26 0.90 -5.44
C CYS A 91 -23.10 2.41 -5.66
N GLU A 92 -22.97 2.85 -6.92
CA GLU A 92 -22.55 4.21 -7.27
C GLU A 92 -23.56 5.31 -6.88
N GLN A 93 -24.84 4.97 -6.78
CA GLN A 93 -25.88 5.94 -6.41
C GLN A 93 -26.05 6.09 -4.91
N LEU A 94 -25.38 5.28 -4.10
CA LEU A 94 -25.52 5.26 -2.65
C LEU A 94 -24.97 6.56 -2.05
N ILE A 95 -25.85 7.35 -1.46
CA ILE A 95 -25.56 8.63 -0.81
C ILE A 95 -25.70 8.46 0.71
N GLY A 96 -24.93 9.27 1.44
CA GLY A 96 -25.00 9.36 2.88
C GLY A 96 -23.92 8.54 3.56
N LYS A 97 -24.12 8.31 4.87
CA LYS A 97 -23.12 7.71 5.75
C LYS A 97 -23.40 6.23 5.94
N LEU A 98 -22.34 5.47 6.20
CA LEU A 98 -22.48 4.13 6.73
C LEU A 98 -23.20 4.15 8.10
N PRO A 99 -23.87 3.04 8.47
CA PRO A 99 -24.23 2.72 9.84
C PRO A 99 -23.19 3.21 10.87
N GLY A 100 -23.58 4.16 11.72
CA GLY A 100 -22.64 4.86 12.61
C GLY A 100 -22.04 3.98 13.71
N SER A 101 -22.63 2.82 14.03
CA SER A 101 -22.06 1.89 15.01
C SER A 101 -22.29 0.46 14.56
N LEU A 102 -21.23 -0.17 14.05
CA LEU A 102 -21.14 -1.60 13.84
C LEU A 102 -20.04 -2.15 14.77
N PRO A 103 -20.35 -2.39 16.05
CA PRO A 103 -19.33 -2.59 17.08
C PRO A 103 -18.53 -3.86 16.88
N LEU A 104 -19.09 -4.89 16.24
CA LEU A 104 -18.40 -6.15 15.96
C LEU A 104 -17.76 -6.21 14.56
N LEU A 105 -17.82 -5.13 13.78
CA LEU A 105 -17.30 -5.12 12.42
C LEU A 105 -15.78 -5.28 12.44
N VAL A 106 -15.30 -6.36 11.82
CA VAL A 106 -13.88 -6.73 11.67
C VAL A 106 -13.36 -6.33 10.30
N LYS A 107 -14.20 -6.40 9.27
CA LYS A 107 -13.83 -6.12 7.88
C LYS A 107 -14.83 -5.21 7.18
N LEU A 108 -14.30 -4.18 6.53
CA LEU A 108 -15.07 -3.25 5.69
C LEU A 108 -14.41 -3.15 4.32
N TYR A 109 -15.18 -3.49 3.29
CA TYR A 109 -14.76 -3.44 1.89
C TYR A 109 -15.70 -2.51 1.12
N ILE A 110 -15.15 -1.50 0.45
CA ILE A 110 -15.90 -0.51 -0.32
C ILE A 110 -15.23 -0.34 -1.68
N GLU A 111 -15.91 -0.73 -2.75
CA GLU A 111 -15.43 -0.63 -4.13
C GLU A 111 -16.48 0.03 -5.04
N GLU A 112 -16.06 0.98 -5.88
CA GLU A 112 -16.92 1.66 -6.84
C GLU A 112 -18.21 2.28 -6.20
N CYS A 113 -18.08 2.87 -5.01
CA CYS A 113 -19.14 3.60 -4.29
C CYS A 113 -18.81 5.10 -4.19
N SER A 114 -18.79 5.79 -5.33
CA SER A 114 -18.30 7.18 -5.45
C SER A 114 -19.06 8.20 -4.59
N LYS A 115 -20.39 8.08 -4.48
CA LYS A 115 -21.23 9.04 -3.73
C LYS A 115 -21.31 8.80 -2.23
N LEU A 116 -20.74 7.70 -1.73
CA LEU A 116 -20.80 7.35 -0.32
C LEU A 116 -19.96 8.32 0.51
N GLU A 117 -20.54 8.89 1.56
CA GLU A 117 -19.82 9.75 2.50
C GLU A 117 -19.11 8.90 3.55
N PHE A 118 -17.81 8.73 3.40
CA PHE A 118 -16.98 8.05 4.40
C PHE A 118 -16.68 9.00 5.57
N LEU A 119 -17.61 9.08 6.50
CA LEU A 119 -17.47 9.91 7.71
C LEU A 119 -17.56 9.03 8.96
N VAL A 120 -16.40 8.73 9.54
CA VAL A 120 -16.28 8.14 10.87
C VAL A 120 -15.97 9.31 11.82
N ASN A 121 -16.91 9.65 12.69
CA ASN A 121 -16.71 10.74 13.67
C ASN A 121 -16.34 10.15 15.04
N GLU A 122 -16.07 11.00 16.03
CA GLU A 122 -15.59 10.55 17.35
C GLU A 122 -16.61 9.71 18.14
N THR A 123 -17.89 9.76 17.76
CA THR A 123 -18.99 9.04 18.43
C THR A 123 -19.51 7.85 17.62
N ALA A 124 -19.16 7.76 16.34
CA ALA A 124 -19.56 6.73 15.39
C ALA A 124 -18.30 6.10 14.79
N GLY A 125 -17.91 4.92 15.27
CA GLY A 125 -16.64 4.28 14.95
C GLY A 125 -16.76 2.77 14.72
N PHE A 126 -15.69 2.19 14.18
CA PHE A 126 -15.55 0.74 14.00
C PHE A 126 -14.43 0.22 14.93
N PRO A 127 -14.69 0.09 16.25
CA PRO A 127 -13.65 -0.13 17.25
C PRO A 127 -12.93 -1.47 17.11
N ASN A 128 -13.57 -2.46 16.48
CA ASN A 128 -13.03 -3.78 16.23
C ASN A 128 -12.55 -3.98 14.78
N LEU A 129 -12.51 -2.93 13.96
CA LEU A 129 -12.12 -3.07 12.57
C LEU A 129 -10.64 -3.43 12.46
N GLU A 130 -10.36 -4.58 11.86
CA GLU A 130 -9.02 -5.11 11.61
C GLU A 130 -8.59 -4.91 10.16
N ARG A 131 -9.55 -4.86 9.22
CA ARG A 131 -9.28 -4.72 7.79
C ARG A 131 -10.20 -3.71 7.13
N LEU A 132 -9.60 -2.69 6.51
CA LEU A 132 -10.31 -1.67 5.75
C LEU A 132 -9.76 -1.58 4.33
N GLU A 133 -10.64 -1.65 3.35
CA GLU A 133 -10.32 -1.45 1.94
C GLU A 133 -11.30 -0.46 1.31
N ILE A 134 -10.77 0.61 0.72
CA ILE A 134 -11.52 1.61 -0.03
C ILE A 134 -10.90 1.71 -1.42
N ILE A 135 -11.68 1.39 -2.45
CA ILE A 135 -11.22 1.28 -3.85
C ILE A 135 -12.16 2.08 -4.75
N SER A 136 -11.63 3.07 -5.47
CA SER A 136 -12.41 3.87 -6.45
C SER A 136 -13.73 4.40 -5.86
N SER A 137 -13.70 4.81 -4.60
CA SER A 137 -14.90 5.10 -3.78
C SER A 137 -14.74 6.36 -2.96
N CYS A 138 -15.87 6.86 -2.45
CA CYS A 138 -15.95 7.95 -1.50
C CYS A 138 -15.30 9.24 -2.03
N ASP A 139 -15.84 9.79 -3.11
CA ASP A 139 -15.31 11.00 -3.77
C ASP A 139 -15.35 12.24 -2.84
N SER A 140 -16.14 12.22 -1.77
CA SER A 140 -16.15 13.27 -0.74
C SER A 140 -15.00 13.16 0.28
N LEU A 141 -14.26 12.04 0.30
CA LEU A 141 -13.17 11.79 1.23
C LEU A 141 -11.93 12.62 0.86
N THR A 142 -11.83 13.82 1.43
CA THR A 142 -10.64 14.67 1.30
C THR A 142 -9.58 14.38 2.35
N LYS A 143 -10.01 13.92 3.53
CA LYS A 143 -9.15 13.63 4.69
C LYS A 143 -9.53 12.30 5.31
N PHE A 144 -8.56 11.41 5.47
CA PHE A 144 -8.77 10.12 6.11
C PHE A 144 -8.25 10.14 7.55
N LYS A 145 -9.14 10.00 8.53
CA LYS A 145 -8.80 10.08 9.97
C LYS A 145 -8.59 8.70 10.56
N LEU A 146 -7.43 8.47 11.16
CA LEU A 146 -7.08 7.16 11.72
C LEU A 146 -7.64 6.90 13.13
N LYS A 147 -8.05 7.95 13.87
CA LYS A 147 -8.47 7.90 15.28
C LYS A 147 -9.51 6.81 15.58
N SER A 148 -10.37 6.50 14.61
CA SER A 148 -11.50 5.60 14.80
C SER A 148 -11.19 4.11 14.57
N PHE A 149 -9.94 3.74 14.28
CA PHE A 149 -9.55 2.39 13.87
C PHE A 149 -8.44 1.79 14.75
N ASN A 150 -8.71 1.63 16.05
CA ASN A 150 -7.70 1.25 17.04
C ASN A 150 -7.19 -0.19 16.91
N LYS A 151 -7.93 -1.09 16.26
CA LYS A 151 -7.55 -2.50 16.01
C LYS A 151 -7.09 -2.78 14.57
N LEU A 152 -6.95 -1.74 13.76
CA LEU A 152 -6.67 -1.91 12.33
C LEU A 152 -5.33 -2.61 12.13
N GLN A 153 -5.35 -3.70 11.38
CA GLN A 153 -4.19 -4.50 11.00
C GLN A 153 -3.79 -4.27 9.53
N TYR A 154 -4.79 -4.01 8.68
CA TYR A 154 -4.61 -3.82 7.25
C TYR A 154 -5.42 -2.62 6.73
N LEU A 155 -4.74 -1.73 6.01
CA LEU A 155 -5.35 -0.59 5.32
C LEU A 155 -4.98 -0.62 3.83
N LEU A 156 -6.00 -0.62 2.97
CA LEU A 156 -5.86 -0.37 1.53
C LEU A 156 -6.71 0.83 1.13
N ILE A 157 -6.08 1.83 0.55
CA ILE A 157 -6.75 2.96 -0.12
C ILE A 157 -6.28 2.96 -1.57
N ARG A 158 -7.19 2.81 -2.52
CA ARG A 158 -6.89 2.82 -3.96
C ARG A 158 -7.83 3.75 -4.71
N ASP A 159 -7.30 4.57 -5.60
CA ASP A 159 -8.09 5.42 -6.51
C ASP A 159 -9.11 6.33 -5.77
N CYS A 160 -8.74 6.82 -4.58
CA CYS A 160 -9.50 7.85 -3.87
C CYS A 160 -9.12 9.24 -4.43
N LYS A 161 -9.83 9.65 -5.48
CA LYS A 161 -9.48 10.80 -6.35
C LYS A 161 -9.33 12.14 -5.63
N ASN A 162 -10.06 12.33 -4.53
CA ASN A 162 -10.07 13.58 -3.78
C ASN A 162 -9.31 13.53 -2.45
N LEU A 163 -8.70 12.39 -2.09
CA LEU A 163 -7.94 12.26 -0.85
C LEU A 163 -6.69 13.13 -0.90
N GLU A 164 -6.60 14.10 0.00
CA GLU A 164 -5.49 15.04 0.12
C GLU A 164 -4.56 14.68 1.28
N ASN A 165 -5.10 14.16 2.39
CA ASN A 165 -4.34 13.93 3.62
C ASN A 165 -4.82 12.71 4.41
N ILE A 166 -3.87 12.00 5.05
CA ILE A 166 -4.12 11.01 6.10
C ILE A 166 -3.77 11.63 7.46
N GLU A 167 -4.79 11.83 8.29
CA GLU A 167 -4.68 12.53 9.57
C GLU A 167 -4.56 11.53 10.74
N VAL A 168 -3.56 11.79 11.59
CA VAL A 168 -3.36 11.17 12.88
C VAL A 168 -3.95 12.10 13.96
N PRO A 169 -4.61 11.57 15.01
CA PRO A 169 -5.11 12.41 16.10
C PRO A 169 -3.99 13.13 16.86
N GLU A 170 -4.31 14.29 17.46
CA GLU A 170 -3.39 15.07 18.31
C GLU A 170 -3.10 14.45 19.69
N ASP A 171 -3.56 13.21 19.93
CA ASP A 171 -3.34 12.49 21.19
C ASP A 171 -1.96 11.82 21.20
N VAL A 172 -1.08 12.25 22.10
CA VAL A 172 0.29 11.75 22.25
C VAL A 172 0.38 10.28 22.64
N ASN A 173 -0.67 9.72 23.25
CA ASN A 173 -0.73 8.31 23.64
C ASN A 173 -1.35 7.42 22.55
N TRP A 174 -1.88 8.03 21.48
CA TRP A 174 -2.52 7.29 20.40
C TRP A 174 -1.48 6.64 19.48
N ASN A 175 -1.73 5.38 19.12
CA ASN A 175 -0.94 4.68 18.11
C ASN A 175 -1.77 3.59 17.41
N LEU A 176 -1.26 3.14 16.28
CA LEU A 176 -1.73 1.99 15.53
C LEU A 176 -0.94 0.75 15.96
N GLN A 177 -1.11 0.30 17.21
CA GLN A 177 -0.34 -0.85 17.70
C GLN A 177 -0.59 -2.15 16.92
N PHE A 178 -1.71 -2.30 16.20
CA PHE A 178 -2.01 -3.53 15.47
C PHE A 178 -1.73 -3.45 13.97
N ILE A 179 -1.47 -2.26 13.41
CA ILE A 179 -1.31 -2.10 11.96
C ILE A 179 -0.04 -2.81 11.52
N ALA A 180 -0.17 -3.70 10.54
CA ALA A 180 0.94 -4.46 9.95
C ALA A 180 1.20 -4.02 8.51
N ASP A 181 0.14 -3.70 7.75
CA ASP A 181 0.24 -3.40 6.33
C ASP A 181 -0.57 -2.14 5.98
N ILE A 182 0.09 -1.16 5.35
CA ILE A 182 -0.55 0.02 4.75
C ILE A 182 -0.22 0.06 3.26
N LYS A 183 -1.27 0.18 2.43
CA LYS A 183 -1.17 0.27 0.98
C LYS A 183 -1.99 1.44 0.47
N ILE A 184 -1.33 2.34 -0.26
CA ILE A 184 -1.96 3.52 -0.85
C ILE A 184 -1.60 3.57 -2.33
N HIS A 185 -2.61 3.51 -3.20
CA HIS A 185 -2.40 3.42 -4.64
C HIS A 185 -3.28 4.42 -5.37
N ASP A 186 -2.76 5.05 -6.41
CA ASP A 186 -3.56 5.82 -7.37
C ASP A 186 -4.36 6.97 -6.72
N CYS A 187 -3.88 7.58 -5.64
CA CYS A 187 -4.51 8.73 -5.01
C CYS A 187 -3.86 10.03 -5.54
N PRO A 188 -4.42 10.68 -6.58
CA PRO A 188 -3.73 11.72 -7.31
C PRO A 188 -3.58 13.03 -6.53
N LYS A 189 -4.47 13.34 -5.58
CA LYS A 189 -4.41 14.58 -4.77
C LYS A 189 -3.69 14.42 -3.44
N LEU A 190 -3.29 13.21 -3.08
CA LEU A 190 -2.63 12.94 -1.80
C LEU A 190 -1.29 13.68 -1.77
N ASN A 191 -1.17 14.65 -0.89
CA ASN A 191 0.02 15.50 -0.78
C ASN A 191 0.89 15.17 0.44
N LEU A 192 0.27 14.65 1.50
CA LEU A 192 0.90 14.42 2.79
C LEU A 192 0.30 13.19 3.47
N ILE A 193 1.16 12.39 4.10
CA ILE A 193 0.77 11.31 4.99
C ILE A 193 1.22 11.70 6.40
N SER A 194 0.30 12.26 7.20
CA SER A 194 0.50 12.77 8.55
C SER A 194 1.59 13.85 8.71
N GLU A 195 1.16 15.05 9.09
CA GLU A 195 2.07 16.16 9.40
C GLU A 195 2.92 15.91 10.66
N THR A 196 2.36 15.23 11.66
CA THR A 196 2.97 15.01 12.97
C THR A 196 3.69 13.65 13.09
N GLY A 197 3.62 12.82 12.05
CA GLY A 197 4.17 11.47 12.02
C GLY A 197 3.11 10.38 12.16
N LEU A 198 3.50 9.13 11.93
CA LEU A 198 2.58 7.98 11.95
C LEU A 198 3.01 6.99 13.04
N PRO A 199 2.45 7.07 14.27
CA PRO A 199 2.77 6.15 15.36
C PRO A 199 2.24 4.73 15.06
N ALA A 200 3.03 3.93 14.35
CA ALA A 200 2.67 2.59 13.92
C ALA A 200 3.83 1.62 14.20
N PRO A 201 4.07 1.27 15.48
CA PRO A 201 5.29 0.58 15.90
C PRO A 201 5.40 -0.85 15.36
N ASN A 202 4.27 -1.48 14.99
CA ASN A 202 4.21 -2.84 14.46
C ASN A 202 3.99 -2.90 12.93
N LEU A 203 4.02 -1.75 12.24
CA LEU A 203 3.90 -1.70 10.79
C LEU A 203 5.08 -2.43 10.15
N LYS A 204 4.81 -3.45 9.35
CA LYS A 204 5.80 -4.27 8.65
C LYS A 204 5.95 -3.86 7.19
N LYS A 205 4.86 -3.47 6.53
CA LYS A 205 4.84 -3.15 5.10
C LYS A 205 4.15 -1.82 4.85
N PHE A 206 4.83 -0.94 4.12
CA PHE A 206 4.28 0.32 3.67
C PHE A 206 4.50 0.46 2.16
N LEU A 207 3.42 0.41 1.39
CA LEU A 207 3.45 0.48 -0.08
C LEU A 207 2.69 1.72 -0.54
N ILE A 208 3.34 2.55 -1.36
CA ILE A 208 2.74 3.73 -1.98
C ILE A 208 3.00 3.67 -3.49
N SER A 209 1.97 3.83 -4.31
CA SER A 209 2.15 3.96 -5.76
C SER A 209 1.24 4.98 -6.41
N ASN A 210 1.72 5.63 -7.48
CA ASN A 210 0.93 6.52 -8.33
C ASN A 210 0.25 7.68 -7.56
N CYS A 211 0.87 8.15 -6.47
CA CYS A 211 0.43 9.33 -5.71
C CYS A 211 1.15 10.58 -6.22
N ASN A 212 0.63 11.15 -7.32
CA ASN A 212 1.34 12.14 -8.12
C ASN A 212 1.58 13.50 -7.43
N HIS A 213 0.84 13.80 -6.36
CA HIS A 213 1.00 15.03 -5.57
C HIS A 213 1.74 14.83 -4.25
N LEU A 214 2.21 13.61 -3.94
CA LEU A 214 2.85 13.32 -2.67
C LEU A 214 4.17 14.08 -2.54
N GLU A 215 4.23 15.00 -1.58
CA GLU A 215 5.39 15.88 -1.34
C GLU A 215 6.21 15.44 -0.12
N SER A 216 5.59 14.75 0.84
CA SER A 216 6.30 14.30 2.05
C SER A 216 5.72 13.02 2.67
N MET A 217 6.61 12.23 3.27
CA MET A 217 6.30 11.05 4.08
C MET A 217 6.09 11.43 5.56
N PRO A 218 5.54 10.54 6.41
CA PRO A 218 5.28 10.86 7.81
C PRO A 218 6.55 11.28 8.54
N ARG A 219 6.51 12.43 9.24
CA ARG A 219 7.62 12.87 10.09
C ARG A 219 7.98 11.80 11.12
N GLU A 220 9.24 11.81 11.56
CA GLU A 220 9.73 10.89 12.61
C GLU A 220 9.60 9.40 12.24
N MET A 221 9.46 9.05 10.95
CA MET A 221 9.26 7.66 10.52
C MET A 221 10.40 6.72 10.95
N TYR A 222 11.63 7.24 11.05
CA TYR A 222 12.79 6.50 11.56
C TYR A 222 12.60 5.99 13.00
N ARG A 223 11.83 6.71 13.83
CA ARG A 223 11.55 6.40 15.23
C ARG A 223 10.19 5.76 15.45
N LEU A 224 9.19 6.12 14.66
CA LEU A 224 7.80 5.69 14.86
C LEU A 224 7.46 4.37 14.17
N LEU A 225 8.17 4.02 13.08
CA LEU A 225 7.95 2.81 12.29
C LEU A 225 9.01 1.75 12.60
N THR A 226 9.21 1.46 13.88
CA THR A 226 10.34 0.62 14.35
C THR A 226 10.32 -0.80 13.84
N SER A 227 9.17 -1.36 13.45
CA SER A 227 9.07 -2.72 12.88
C SER A 227 9.01 -2.75 11.35
N LEU A 228 9.21 -1.61 10.65
CA LEU A 228 9.06 -1.56 9.21
C LEU A 228 10.14 -2.38 8.52
N GLN A 229 9.72 -3.40 7.77
CA GLN A 229 10.60 -4.33 7.06
C GLN A 229 10.60 -4.06 5.55
N GLN A 230 9.47 -3.61 5.00
CA GLN A 230 9.33 -3.34 3.57
C GLN A 230 8.75 -1.96 3.32
N LEU A 231 9.49 -1.14 2.58
CA LEU A 231 9.03 0.12 2.03
C LEU A 231 9.11 0.05 0.52
N SER A 232 7.97 0.27 -0.14
CA SER A 232 7.89 0.34 -1.59
C SER A 232 7.23 1.63 -2.01
N MET A 233 7.88 2.38 -2.88
CA MET A 233 7.38 3.62 -3.42
C MET A 233 7.51 3.59 -4.93
N SER A 234 6.43 3.88 -5.65
CA SER A 234 6.47 3.94 -7.11
C SER A 234 5.68 5.12 -7.67
N CYS A 235 6.17 5.73 -8.75
CA CYS A 235 5.48 6.81 -9.47
C CYS A 235 5.02 7.96 -8.55
N CYS A 236 5.90 8.45 -7.67
CA CYS A 236 5.66 9.60 -6.79
C CYS A 236 6.61 10.76 -7.17
N PRO A 237 6.35 11.48 -8.28
CA PRO A 237 7.32 12.40 -8.89
C PRO A 237 7.60 13.67 -8.08
N LYS A 238 6.72 14.08 -7.16
CA LYS A 238 6.89 15.29 -6.35
C LYS A 238 7.64 15.07 -5.03
N LEU A 239 7.86 13.82 -4.62
CA LEU A 239 8.54 13.51 -3.38
C LEU A 239 10.04 13.73 -3.52
N GLN A 240 10.58 14.71 -2.81
CA GLN A 240 11.99 15.12 -2.93
C GLN A 240 12.92 14.37 -1.99
N SER A 241 12.48 14.10 -0.76
CA SER A 241 13.29 13.45 0.26
C SER A 241 12.43 12.71 1.28
N PHE A 242 13.07 11.82 2.04
CA PHE A 242 12.49 11.38 3.30
C PHE A 242 12.62 12.48 4.37
N PRO A 243 11.75 12.49 5.39
CA PRO A 243 11.83 13.41 6.52
C PRO A 243 13.16 13.29 7.29
N ASP A 244 13.43 14.30 8.13
CA ASP A 244 14.59 14.32 9.02
C ASP A 244 14.72 13.03 9.83
N GLY A 245 15.96 12.55 9.96
CA GLY A 245 16.30 11.25 10.56
C GLY A 245 16.22 10.06 9.59
N GLY A 246 15.64 10.24 8.40
CA GLY A 246 15.71 9.27 7.31
C GLY A 246 14.77 8.07 7.48
N LEU A 247 15.26 6.89 7.08
CA LEU A 247 14.49 5.65 7.04
C LEU A 247 14.66 4.82 8.34
N PRO A 248 13.65 4.01 8.71
CA PRO A 248 13.73 3.15 9.90
C PRO A 248 14.78 2.04 9.76
N SER A 249 15.47 1.74 10.87
CA SER A 249 16.66 0.86 10.88
C SER A 249 16.39 -0.63 10.68
N ASN A 250 15.16 -1.09 10.92
CA ASN A 250 14.75 -2.49 10.73
C ASN A 250 14.31 -2.82 9.30
N LEU A 251 14.45 -1.86 8.38
CA LEU A 251 14.09 -2.04 6.97
C LEU A 251 14.94 -3.14 6.34
N GLN A 252 14.28 -4.10 5.69
CA GLN A 252 14.90 -5.24 5.01
C GLN A 252 14.88 -5.07 3.49
N SER A 253 13.82 -4.46 2.97
CA SER A 253 13.64 -4.23 1.54
C SER A 253 13.18 -2.81 1.27
N LEU A 254 13.92 -2.10 0.41
CA LEU A 254 13.56 -0.80 -0.14
C LEU A 254 13.40 -0.91 -1.66
N LEU A 255 12.21 -0.56 -2.16
CA LEU A 255 11.94 -0.40 -3.59
C LEU A 255 11.52 1.04 -3.86
N ILE A 256 12.25 1.71 -4.76
CA ILE A 256 11.89 3.03 -5.29
C ILE A 256 11.81 2.91 -6.82
N GLU A 257 10.64 3.16 -7.39
CA GLU A 257 10.43 3.12 -8.84
C GLU A 257 9.86 4.45 -9.36
N LYS A 258 10.48 5.07 -10.36
CA LYS A 258 9.95 6.24 -11.08
C LYS A 258 9.56 7.40 -10.14
N CYS A 259 10.37 7.62 -9.10
CA CYS A 259 10.29 8.78 -8.22
C CYS A 259 11.39 9.78 -8.62
N ASP A 260 11.05 10.72 -9.52
CA ASP A 260 12.03 11.55 -10.23
C ASP A 260 12.94 12.41 -9.35
N LEU A 261 12.38 12.96 -8.26
CA LEU A 261 13.09 13.85 -7.34
C LEU A 261 13.71 13.10 -6.16
N LEU A 262 13.31 11.85 -5.92
CA LEU A 262 13.77 11.06 -4.78
C LEU A 262 15.09 10.36 -5.14
N THR A 263 16.20 11.00 -4.82
CA THR A 263 17.55 10.48 -5.08
C THR A 263 18.21 9.94 -3.80
N PRO A 264 18.93 8.81 -3.87
CA PRO A 264 19.71 8.29 -2.75
C PRO A 264 20.69 9.33 -2.20
N GLN A 265 20.71 9.47 -0.87
CA GLN A 265 21.53 10.45 -0.16
C GLN A 265 21.90 9.92 1.23
N GLN A 266 23.00 10.40 1.80
CA GLN A 266 23.44 9.98 3.14
C GLN A 266 22.39 10.23 4.23
N ALA A 267 21.56 11.26 4.07
CA ALA A 267 20.48 11.59 5.01
C ALA A 267 19.43 10.48 5.18
N TRP A 268 19.38 9.49 4.26
CA TRP A 268 18.50 8.33 4.43
C TRP A 268 18.99 7.37 5.52
N GLY A 269 20.25 7.46 5.94
CA GLY A 269 20.84 6.62 6.99
C GLY A 269 21.03 5.15 6.59
N LEU A 270 20.99 4.84 5.29
CA LEU A 270 21.09 3.46 4.79
C LEU A 270 22.35 2.75 5.28
N ASN A 271 23.49 3.44 5.33
CA ASN A 271 24.80 2.90 5.70
C ASN A 271 24.88 2.33 7.13
N ASN A 272 24.02 2.79 8.04
CA ASN A 272 23.95 2.30 9.41
C ASN A 272 22.98 1.11 9.59
N MET A 273 22.29 0.70 8.53
CA MET A 273 21.30 -0.36 8.61
C MET A 273 21.95 -1.75 8.61
N VAL A 274 21.65 -2.53 9.64
CA VAL A 274 22.10 -3.92 9.75
C VAL A 274 21.12 -4.92 9.12
N SER A 275 19.88 -4.48 8.87
CA SER A 275 18.78 -5.34 8.40
C SER A 275 18.52 -5.25 6.90
N LEU A 276 19.03 -4.22 6.21
CA LEU A 276 18.69 -3.95 4.81
C LEU A 276 19.44 -4.91 3.87
N THR A 277 18.70 -5.87 3.32
CA THR A 277 19.25 -6.91 2.44
C THR A 277 18.96 -6.66 0.97
N SER A 278 17.85 -5.98 0.65
CA SER A 278 17.43 -5.74 -0.73
C SER A 278 17.19 -4.25 -1.00
N LEU A 279 17.92 -3.69 -1.97
CA LEU A 279 17.72 -2.34 -2.48
C LEU A 279 17.43 -2.38 -3.99
N LYS A 280 16.29 -1.84 -4.39
CA LYS A 280 15.88 -1.73 -5.79
C LYS A 280 15.55 -0.27 -6.10
N ILE A 281 16.23 0.28 -7.10
CA ILE A 281 15.97 1.64 -7.59
C ILE A 281 15.78 1.55 -9.11
N VAL A 282 14.59 1.89 -9.59
CA VAL A 282 14.19 1.73 -10.99
C VAL A 282 13.65 3.06 -11.51
N GLY A 283 14.33 3.70 -12.45
CA GLY A 283 13.97 5.03 -12.92
C GLY A 283 14.18 6.12 -11.86
N GLY A 284 13.84 7.36 -12.22
CA GLY A 284 14.15 8.52 -11.40
C GLY A 284 15.66 8.84 -11.39
N CYS A 285 16.16 9.42 -10.30
CA CYS A 285 17.59 9.74 -10.13
C CYS A 285 18.19 10.62 -11.25
N LYS A 286 17.42 11.62 -11.70
CA LYS A 286 17.74 12.41 -12.90
C LYS A 286 19.07 13.15 -12.87
N SER A 287 19.64 13.47 -11.70
CA SER A 287 20.91 14.20 -11.56
C SER A 287 22.10 13.31 -11.21
N MET A 288 21.92 11.99 -11.13
CA MET A 288 22.92 11.08 -10.57
C MET A 288 23.84 10.53 -11.66
N LYS A 289 25.02 11.13 -11.80
CA LYS A 289 26.04 10.70 -12.78
C LYS A 289 26.94 9.58 -12.32
N ILE A 290 27.12 9.43 -11.01
CA ILE A 290 28.00 8.45 -10.40
C ILE A 290 27.21 7.78 -9.27
N PHE A 291 27.23 6.45 -9.21
CA PHE A 291 26.55 5.70 -8.15
C PHE A 291 27.25 4.37 -7.86
N PRO A 292 27.28 3.89 -6.59
CA PRO A 292 26.90 4.62 -5.37
C PRO A 292 27.99 5.58 -4.89
N GLU A 293 27.60 6.59 -4.10
CA GLU A 293 28.55 7.39 -3.33
C GLU A 293 29.23 6.53 -2.24
N GLU A 294 30.45 6.89 -1.86
CA GLU A 294 31.17 6.20 -0.80
C GLU A 294 30.42 6.31 0.54
N GLY A 295 30.25 5.18 1.21
CA GLY A 295 29.54 5.12 2.48
C GLY A 295 28.02 5.36 2.38
N LEU A 296 27.42 5.29 1.18
CA LEU A 296 25.97 5.41 0.99
C LEU A 296 25.22 4.11 1.34
N LEU A 297 25.73 2.97 0.88
CA LEU A 297 25.06 1.67 0.99
C LEU A 297 25.54 0.88 2.22
N PRO A 298 24.68 0.09 2.89
CA PRO A 298 25.07 -0.68 4.07
C PRO A 298 25.85 -1.96 3.77
N ALA A 299 26.64 -2.40 4.75
CA ALA A 299 27.36 -3.67 4.70
C ALA A 299 26.46 -4.92 4.65
N SER A 300 25.19 -4.79 5.10
CA SER A 300 24.19 -5.87 5.16
C SER A 300 23.52 -6.19 3.82
N LEU A 301 23.73 -5.34 2.80
CA LEU A 301 23.05 -5.46 1.51
C LEU A 301 23.51 -6.72 0.76
N THR A 302 22.58 -7.61 0.40
CA THR A 302 22.84 -8.84 -0.37
C THR A 302 22.38 -8.73 -1.82
N TYR A 303 21.40 -7.89 -2.08
CA TYR A 303 20.82 -7.68 -3.41
C TYR A 303 20.72 -6.18 -3.74
N LEU A 304 21.35 -5.78 -4.84
CA LEU A 304 21.25 -4.45 -5.42
C LEU A 304 20.72 -4.50 -6.85
N GLN A 305 19.63 -3.79 -7.12
CA GLN A 305 19.16 -3.51 -8.47
C GLN A 305 19.15 -2.01 -8.72
N ILE A 306 19.82 -1.59 -9.79
CA ILE A 306 19.65 -0.28 -10.39
C ILE A 306 19.12 -0.45 -11.81
N SER A 307 18.13 0.34 -12.19
CA SER A 307 17.56 0.25 -13.53
C SER A 307 17.11 1.62 -14.03
N GLU A 308 17.22 1.88 -15.33
CA GLU A 308 16.68 3.08 -15.99
C GLU A 308 17.20 4.42 -15.41
N PHE A 309 18.47 4.49 -14.97
CA PHE A 309 19.06 5.75 -14.53
C PHE A 309 19.45 6.58 -15.76
N PRO A 310 18.85 7.77 -15.98
CA PRO A 310 18.99 8.49 -17.25
C PRO A 310 20.36 9.14 -17.43
N GLU A 311 20.96 9.64 -16.34
CA GLU A 311 22.25 10.37 -16.38
C GLU A 311 23.42 9.60 -15.76
N LEU A 312 23.22 8.35 -15.33
CA LEU A 312 24.29 7.55 -14.72
C LEU A 312 25.37 7.26 -15.76
N GLU A 313 26.54 7.88 -15.60
CA GLU A 313 27.69 7.77 -16.49
C GLU A 313 28.70 6.73 -15.99
N THR A 314 28.88 6.61 -14.67
CA THR A 314 29.88 5.72 -14.05
C THR A 314 29.32 4.91 -12.89
N LEU A 315 29.56 3.59 -12.90
CA LEU A 315 29.37 2.73 -11.73
C LEU A 315 30.59 2.85 -10.81
N ASN A 316 30.39 3.38 -9.60
CA ASN A 316 31.47 3.63 -8.65
C ASN A 316 31.76 2.40 -7.79
N LEU A 317 32.85 1.69 -8.12
CA LEU A 317 33.28 0.51 -7.39
C LEU A 317 33.79 0.83 -5.99
N ASN A 318 34.35 2.03 -5.76
CA ASN A 318 34.77 2.44 -4.41
C ASN A 318 33.58 2.61 -3.46
N GLY A 319 32.44 3.07 -3.99
CA GLY A 319 31.20 3.14 -3.23
C GLY A 319 30.62 1.78 -2.83
N LEU A 320 31.10 0.69 -3.44
CA LEU A 320 30.67 -0.67 -3.16
C LEU A 320 31.61 -1.43 -2.21
N GLN A 321 32.78 -0.89 -1.87
CA GLN A 321 33.81 -1.61 -1.11
C GLN A 321 33.37 -2.04 0.29
N LEU A 322 32.44 -1.30 0.90
CA LEU A 322 31.91 -1.61 2.24
C LEU A 322 30.75 -2.62 2.20
N ASN A 323 30.23 -2.97 1.02
CA ASN A 323 29.11 -3.91 0.85
C ASN A 323 29.60 -5.36 0.89
N ILE A 324 30.18 -5.76 2.01
CA ILE A 324 30.81 -7.08 2.19
C ILE A 324 29.84 -8.26 2.08
N SER A 325 28.53 -8.04 2.16
CA SER A 325 27.50 -9.09 2.04
C SER A 325 26.86 -9.16 0.65
N LEU A 326 27.30 -8.34 -0.31
CA LEU A 326 26.61 -8.21 -1.59
C LEU A 326 26.81 -9.45 -2.47
N GLU A 327 25.74 -10.20 -2.70
CA GLU A 327 25.77 -11.47 -3.44
C GLU A 327 25.31 -11.33 -4.88
N LYS A 328 24.32 -10.46 -5.14
CA LYS A 328 23.74 -10.25 -6.46
C LYS A 328 23.57 -8.77 -6.81
N MET A 329 24.04 -8.41 -8.00
CA MET A 329 23.87 -7.09 -8.59
C MET A 329 23.17 -7.18 -9.96
N VAL A 330 22.16 -6.34 -10.16
CA VAL A 330 21.42 -6.22 -11.42
C VAL A 330 21.46 -4.77 -11.90
N ILE A 331 21.88 -4.57 -13.16
CA ILE A 331 21.97 -3.27 -13.81
C ILE A 331 21.21 -3.33 -15.13
N ASN A 332 20.05 -2.68 -15.22
CA ASN A 332 19.19 -2.76 -16.40
C ASN A 332 18.94 -1.40 -17.05
N THR A 333 19.07 -1.30 -18.37
CA THR A 333 18.58 -0.15 -19.17
C THR A 333 19.16 1.22 -18.73
N CYS A 334 20.40 1.25 -18.23
CA CYS A 334 21.12 2.50 -17.93
C CYS A 334 21.87 2.98 -19.19
N ALA A 335 21.18 3.69 -20.09
CA ALA A 335 21.71 4.02 -21.42
C ALA A 335 22.97 4.90 -21.41
N SER A 336 23.13 5.76 -20.39
CA SER A 336 24.29 6.64 -20.25
C SER A 336 25.49 5.98 -19.57
N LEU A 337 25.36 4.77 -19.03
CA LEU A 337 26.37 4.12 -18.20
C LEU A 337 27.53 3.63 -19.07
N ARG A 338 28.66 4.34 -18.97
CA ARG A 338 29.80 4.17 -19.88
C ARG A 338 30.91 3.34 -19.30
N SER A 339 31.09 3.31 -17.98
CA SER A 339 32.27 2.67 -17.38
C SER A 339 32.08 2.32 -15.91
N MET A 340 33.01 1.54 -15.39
CA MET A 340 33.20 1.33 -13.95
C MET A 340 34.42 2.13 -13.44
N SER A 341 34.38 2.67 -12.21
CA SER A 341 35.50 3.43 -11.64
C SER A 341 36.74 2.57 -11.33
N ALA A 342 37.84 3.21 -10.93
CA ALA A 342 39.05 2.53 -10.47
C ALA A 342 38.82 1.98 -9.04
N GLY A 343 38.40 0.72 -8.96
CA GLY A 343 38.12 -0.02 -7.73
C GLY A 343 37.82 -1.48 -8.06
N SER A 344 37.42 -2.25 -7.05
CA SER A 344 37.02 -3.65 -7.20
C SER A 344 35.62 -3.88 -6.66
N LEU A 345 34.89 -4.80 -7.27
CA LEU A 345 33.63 -5.29 -6.72
C LEU A 345 33.88 -6.11 -5.43
N PRO A 346 32.88 -6.23 -4.53
CA PRO A 346 32.98 -7.09 -3.37
C PRO A 346 33.26 -8.54 -3.77
N SER A 347 34.13 -9.23 -3.01
CA SER A 347 34.49 -10.63 -3.27
C SER A 347 33.32 -11.61 -3.04
N THR A 348 32.28 -11.18 -2.33
CA THR A 348 31.04 -11.94 -2.11
C THR A 348 30.08 -11.91 -3.30
N LEU A 349 30.32 -11.05 -4.28
CA LEU A 349 29.46 -10.92 -5.45
C LEU A 349 29.57 -12.17 -6.35
N SER A 350 28.55 -13.02 -6.26
CA SER A 350 28.48 -14.28 -6.99
C SER A 350 27.67 -14.17 -8.29
N SER A 351 26.81 -13.15 -8.40
CA SER A 351 25.95 -12.92 -9.56
C SER A 351 25.95 -11.45 -10.01
N LEU A 352 26.23 -11.22 -11.28
CA LEU A 352 26.13 -9.93 -11.95
C LEU A 352 25.31 -10.06 -13.22
N GLU A 353 24.25 -9.27 -13.33
CA GLU A 353 23.40 -9.19 -14.51
C GLU A 353 23.41 -7.76 -15.06
N ILE A 354 23.83 -7.60 -16.32
CA ILE A 354 23.83 -6.32 -17.03
C ILE A 354 22.99 -6.49 -18.30
N THR A 355 21.86 -5.79 -18.40
CA THR A 355 21.01 -5.85 -19.60
C THR A 355 20.65 -4.46 -20.08
N GLY A 356 20.62 -4.24 -21.41
CA GLY A 356 20.18 -2.95 -21.97
C GLY A 356 21.12 -1.76 -21.68
N CYS A 357 22.35 -2.00 -21.22
CA CYS A 357 23.37 -0.98 -20.95
C CYS A 357 24.44 -1.01 -22.07
N SER A 358 24.12 -0.49 -23.26
CA SER A 358 24.93 -0.70 -24.48
C SER A 358 26.40 -0.29 -24.33
N LEU A 359 26.68 0.89 -23.75
CA LEU A 359 28.04 1.41 -23.60
C LEU A 359 28.89 0.59 -22.62
N LEU A 360 28.35 0.25 -21.45
CA LEU A 360 29.03 -0.59 -20.46
C LEU A 360 29.21 -2.02 -20.95
N THR A 361 28.20 -2.58 -21.62
CA THR A 361 28.21 -3.97 -22.10
C THR A 361 29.41 -4.24 -23.00
N GLU A 362 29.74 -3.32 -23.92
CA GLU A 362 30.92 -3.47 -24.79
C GLU A 362 32.24 -3.55 -24.01
N ARG A 363 32.37 -2.82 -22.91
CA ARG A 363 33.58 -2.81 -22.06
C ARG A 363 33.65 -4.02 -21.14
N CYS A 364 32.51 -4.63 -20.83
CA CYS A 364 32.40 -5.84 -20.02
C CYS A 364 32.46 -7.14 -20.84
N ARG A 365 32.62 -7.10 -22.17
CA ARG A 365 32.90 -8.31 -22.97
C ARG A 365 34.28 -8.86 -22.68
N VAL A 366 34.51 -10.14 -22.96
CA VAL A 366 35.82 -10.79 -22.82
C VAL A 366 36.89 -9.98 -23.58
N GLY A 367 37.90 -9.49 -22.85
CA GLY A 367 38.98 -8.65 -23.40
C GLY A 367 38.69 -7.14 -23.43
N GLY A 368 37.49 -6.71 -23.04
CA GLY A 368 37.11 -5.31 -22.87
C GLY A 368 37.77 -4.66 -21.65
N GLU A 369 37.75 -3.32 -21.61
CA GLU A 369 38.46 -2.53 -20.58
C GLU A 369 37.96 -2.78 -19.14
N ASP A 370 36.67 -3.08 -18.95
CA ASP A 370 36.09 -3.35 -17.64
C ASP A 370 35.97 -4.85 -17.34
N TRP A 371 36.31 -5.74 -18.29
CA TRP A 371 36.34 -7.19 -18.08
C TRP A 371 37.17 -7.63 -16.87
N PRO A 372 38.39 -7.09 -16.61
CA PRO A 372 39.18 -7.49 -15.45
C PRO A 372 38.49 -7.24 -14.10
N LYS A 373 37.50 -6.34 -14.06
CA LYS A 373 36.76 -5.99 -12.84
C LYS A 373 35.65 -6.99 -12.52
N ILE A 374 35.16 -7.71 -13.53
CA ILE A 374 34.03 -8.64 -13.39
C ILE A 374 34.41 -10.10 -13.63
N ARG A 375 35.57 -10.39 -14.24
CA ARG A 375 35.95 -11.74 -14.71
C ARG A 375 35.79 -12.85 -13.66
N ASP A 376 36.05 -12.54 -12.39
CA ASP A 376 36.11 -13.51 -11.28
C ASP A 376 34.71 -13.84 -10.70
N ILE A 377 33.65 -13.17 -11.15
CA ILE A 377 32.27 -13.42 -10.73
C ILE A 377 31.77 -14.73 -11.36
N GLN A 378 31.12 -15.61 -10.60
CA GLN A 378 30.69 -16.92 -11.11
C GLN A 378 29.55 -16.84 -12.12
N ASN A 379 28.46 -16.16 -11.78
CA ASN A 379 27.26 -16.07 -12.62
C ASN A 379 27.18 -14.70 -13.27
N LYS A 380 27.60 -14.58 -14.53
CA LYS A 380 27.58 -13.33 -15.27
C LYS A 380 26.61 -13.44 -16.44
N VAL A 381 25.63 -12.54 -16.48
CA VAL A 381 24.68 -12.43 -17.59
C VAL A 381 24.81 -11.04 -18.20
N ILE A 382 25.16 -10.97 -19.48
CA ILE A 382 25.32 -9.71 -20.23
C ILE A 382 24.41 -9.75 -21.44
N ASN A 383 23.42 -8.85 -21.50
CA ASN A 383 22.37 -8.81 -22.54
C ASN A 383 21.66 -10.16 -22.77
N GLY A 384 21.43 -10.92 -21.69
CA GLY A 384 20.77 -12.22 -21.74
C GLY A 384 21.69 -13.40 -22.10
N GLU A 385 22.97 -13.16 -22.38
CA GLU A 385 23.97 -14.19 -22.63
C GLU A 385 24.78 -14.49 -21.37
N VAL A 386 25.04 -15.77 -21.10
CA VAL A 386 25.95 -16.20 -20.02
C VAL A 386 27.39 -16.08 -20.52
N VAL A 387 28.25 -15.36 -19.78
CA VAL A 387 29.62 -14.97 -20.20
C VAL A 387 30.72 -15.58 -19.34
#